data_AF-A0A931BWP0-F1
#
_entry.id   AF-A0A931BWP0-F1
#
_cell.length_a   1.000
_cell.length_b   1.000
_cell.length_c   1.000
_cell.angle_alpha   90.00
_cell.angle_beta   90.00
_cell.angle_gamma   90.00
#
_symmetry.space_group_name_H-M   'P 1'
#
loop_
_entity.id
_entity.type
_entity.pdbx_description
1 polymer ?
#
loop_
_entity_poly.entity_id
_entity_poly.type
_entity_poly.pdbx_seq_one_letter_code
_entity_poly.pdbx_strand_id
1 'polypeptide(L)'
;MRAVIPAAMLLLLGSSFLTASDAQARFNALPGQPPSLVEEAACVMRRVRTVLPNGRVVYQNVRQCGVQPMPRCRMVRERVRTPSGRVVFRDVRRCH
;
A
#
# COMPACT_ATOMS: atom_id res chain seq x y z
N MET A 1 -45.90 -21.62 -33.03
CA MET A 1 -44.94 -20.68 -33.66
C MET A 1 -43.57 -20.96 -33.06
N ARG A 2 -42.61 -21.45 -33.84
CA ARG A 2 -41.26 -21.84 -33.37
C ARG A 2 -40.38 -20.59 -33.41
N ALA A 3 -39.95 -20.10 -32.24
CA ALA A 3 -38.99 -19.01 -32.14
C ALA A 3 -37.57 -19.57 -32.36
N VAL A 4 -37.02 -19.33 -33.54
CA VAL A 4 -35.62 -19.62 -33.85
C VAL A 4 -34.83 -18.36 -33.47
N ILE A 5 -34.16 -18.41 -32.33
CA ILE A 5 -33.24 -17.34 -31.90
C ILE A 5 -31.98 -17.48 -32.78
N PRO A 6 -31.61 -16.49 -33.60
CA PRO A 6 -30.41 -16.60 -34.42
C PRO A 6 -29.18 -16.58 -33.52
N ALA A 7 -28.38 -17.65 -33.57
CA ALA A 7 -27.13 -17.82 -32.82
C ALA A 7 -26.09 -16.71 -33.06
N ALA A 8 -26.31 -15.84 -34.04
CA ALA A 8 -25.47 -14.70 -34.36
C ALA A 8 -25.41 -13.62 -33.25
N MET A 9 -26.45 -13.51 -32.40
CA MET A 9 -26.49 -12.43 -31.41
C MET A 9 -25.69 -12.72 -30.12
N LEU A 10 -25.36 -13.99 -29.87
CA LEU A 10 -24.53 -14.40 -28.72
C LEU A 10 -23.03 -14.20 -28.95
N LEU A 11 -22.59 -14.03 -30.20
CA LEU A 11 -21.17 -13.84 -30.53
C LEU A 11 -20.72 -12.37 -30.43
N LEU A 12 -21.65 -11.41 -30.39
CA LEU A 12 -21.34 -9.98 -30.34
C LEU A 12 -20.98 -9.46 -28.93
N LEU A 13 -21.28 -10.21 -27.87
CA LEU A 13 -20.94 -9.83 -26.49
C LEU A 13 -19.63 -10.45 -25.97
N GLY A 14 -19.01 -11.36 -26.74
CA GLY A 14 -17.81 -12.10 -26.29
C GLY A 14 -16.48 -11.45 -26.66
N SER A 15 -16.45 -10.48 -27.59
CA SER A 15 -15.20 -9.95 -28.15
C SER A 15 -14.61 -8.74 -27.40
N SER A 16 -15.30 -8.21 -26.39
CA SER A 16 -14.87 -6.99 -25.69
C SER A 16 -13.81 -7.20 -24.60
N PHE A 17 -13.45 -8.45 -24.26
CA PHE A 17 -12.54 -8.74 -23.15
C PHE A 17 -11.06 -8.87 -23.53
N LEU A 18 -10.70 -8.78 -24.82
CA LEU A 18 -9.34 -9.06 -25.30
C LEU A 18 -8.45 -7.83 -25.53
N THR A 19 -8.94 -6.61 -25.25
CA THR A 19 -8.12 -5.39 -25.30
C THR A 19 -7.85 -4.85 -23.91
N ALA A 20 -7.19 -5.64 -23.07
CA ALA A 20 -6.46 -5.08 -21.93
C ALA A 20 -5.27 -4.31 -22.51
N SER A 21 -5.41 -2.99 -22.67
CA SER A 21 -4.24 -2.14 -22.86
C SER A 21 -3.41 -2.22 -21.58
N ASP A 22 -2.18 -2.69 -21.70
CA ASP A 22 -1.22 -2.60 -20.61
C ASP A 22 -1.10 -1.13 -20.22
N ALA A 23 -1.64 -0.77 -19.06
CA ALA A 23 -1.40 0.52 -18.44
C ALA A 23 0.06 0.53 -18.00
N GLN A 24 0.96 0.86 -18.92
CA GLN A 24 2.37 1.05 -18.63
C GLN A 24 2.46 2.28 -17.72
N ALA A 25 2.71 2.05 -16.44
CA ALA A 25 3.14 3.08 -15.52
C ALA A 25 4.49 3.59 -16.02
N ARG A 26 4.47 4.60 -16.91
CA ARG A 26 5.68 5.30 -17.32
C ARG A 26 6.23 5.97 -16.07
N PHE A 27 7.36 5.46 -15.59
CA PHE A 27 8.14 6.12 -14.55
C PHE A 27 8.70 7.39 -15.19
N ASN A 28 7.99 8.51 -15.07
CA ASN A 28 8.54 9.82 -15.37
C ASN A 28 9.57 10.13 -14.27
N ALA A 29 10.78 9.61 -14.43
CA ALA A 29 11.93 10.10 -13.70
C ALA A 29 12.21 11.52 -14.21
N LEU A 30 11.53 12.52 -13.63
CA LEU A 30 12.08 13.87 -13.66
C LEU A 30 13.50 13.76 -13.10
N PRO A 31 14.53 14.32 -13.76
CA PRO A 31 15.85 14.39 -13.16
C PRO A 31 15.69 15.12 -11.84
N GLY A 32 15.82 14.36 -10.75
CA GLY A 32 15.67 14.87 -9.40
C GLY A 32 16.70 15.98 -9.21
N GLN A 33 16.20 17.17 -8.90
CA GLN A 33 16.99 18.23 -8.29
C GLN A 33 17.89 17.60 -7.22
N PRO A 34 19.23 17.77 -7.27
CA PRO A 34 20.09 17.16 -6.27
C PRO A 34 19.69 17.68 -4.88
N PRO A 35 19.53 16.80 -3.87
CA PRO A 35 19.19 17.23 -2.53
C PRO A 35 20.31 18.16 -2.02
N SER A 36 19.92 19.33 -1.52
CA SER A 36 20.86 20.25 -0.86
C SER A 36 21.53 19.55 0.31
N LEU A 37 22.84 19.73 0.47
CA LEU A 37 23.73 19.10 1.47
C LEU A 37 23.39 19.39 2.96
N VAL A 38 22.24 20.01 3.24
CA VAL A 38 21.73 20.21 4.59
C VAL A 38 20.83 19.02 4.88
N GLU A 39 21.41 18.02 5.56
CA GLU A 39 20.82 16.77 6.06
C GLU A 39 19.30 16.65 5.86
N GLU A 40 18.88 15.68 5.05
CA GLU A 40 17.48 15.24 4.93
C GLU A 40 17.00 14.66 6.28
N ALA A 41 16.68 15.54 7.23
CA ALA A 41 15.83 15.17 8.33
C ALA A 41 14.47 14.83 7.71
N ALA A 42 14.17 13.53 7.58
CA ALA A 42 12.92 13.03 7.03
C ALA A 42 11.73 13.62 7.82
N CYS A 43 11.15 14.71 7.31
CA CYS A 43 10.02 15.36 7.93
C CYS A 43 8.76 14.54 7.65
N VAL A 44 8.06 14.12 8.71
CA VAL A 44 6.78 13.42 8.59
C VAL A 44 5.67 14.30 9.12
N MET A 45 4.57 14.38 8.37
CA MET A 45 3.33 15.00 8.82
C MET A 45 2.62 14.03 9.77
N ARG A 46 2.47 14.40 11.05
CA ARG A 46 1.75 13.60 12.05
C ARG A 46 0.49 14.33 12.51
N ARG A 47 -0.61 13.59 12.61
CA ARG A 47 -1.85 14.08 13.23
C ARG A 47 -1.73 13.88 14.73
N VAL A 48 -1.60 14.97 15.48
CA VAL A 48 -1.48 14.96 16.94
C VAL A 48 -2.82 15.34 17.56
N ARG A 49 -3.19 14.62 18.62
CA ARG A 49 -4.34 14.90 19.46
C ARG A 49 -3.87 15.70 20.66
N THR A 50 -4.38 16.92 20.81
CA THR A 50 -4.08 17.78 21.96
C THR A 50 -5.35 17.98 22.77
N VAL A 51 -5.26 17.75 24.09
CA VAL A 51 -6.35 18.01 25.04
C VAL A 51 -6.14 19.40 25.63
N LEU A 52 -7.11 20.28 25.45
CA LEU A 52 -7.07 21.64 25.98
C LEU A 52 -7.46 21.64 27.47
N PRO A 53 -7.10 22.69 28.23
CA PRO A 53 -7.43 22.79 29.65
C PRO A 53 -8.94 22.72 29.97
N ASN A 54 -9.79 23.09 29.01
CA ASN A 54 -11.25 22.99 29.10
C ASN A 54 -11.81 21.62 28.70
N GLY A 55 -10.96 20.59 28.55
CA GLY A 55 -11.36 19.23 28.18
C GLY A 55 -11.65 19.02 26.69
N ARG A 56 -11.59 20.06 25.84
CA ARG A 56 -11.77 19.93 24.40
C ARG A 56 -10.60 19.19 23.77
N VAL A 57 -10.90 18.33 22.79
CA VAL A 57 -9.89 17.62 22.01
C VAL A 57 -9.77 18.30 20.65
N VAL A 58 -8.56 18.69 20.26
CA VAL A 58 -8.26 19.23 18.92
C VAL A 58 -7.25 18.33 18.22
N TYR A 59 -7.48 18.11 16.93
CA TYR A 59 -6.54 17.41 16.07
C TYR A 59 -5.79 18.42 15.21
N GLN A 60 -4.47 18.36 15.21
CA GLN A 60 -3.63 19.22 14.41
C GLN A 60 -2.64 18.39 13.61
N ASN A 61 -2.36 18.81 12.39
CA ASN A 61 -1.28 18.23 11.60
C ASN A 61 -0.01 19.01 11.91
N VAL A 62 0.95 18.36 12.55
CA VAL A 62 2.26 18.93 12.85
C VAL A 62 3.33 18.30 11.96
N ARG A 63 4.22 19.13 11.45
CA ARG A 63 5.39 18.69 10.71
C ARG A 63 6.49 18.36 11.72
N GLN A 64 6.83 17.08 11.86
CA GLN A 64 7.90 16.64 12.74
C GLN A 64 9.11 16.26 11.90
N CYS A 65 10.16 17.09 11.99
CA CYS A 65 11.44 16.84 11.35
C CYS A 65 12.44 16.34 12.40
N GLY A 66 13.21 15.31 12.05
CA GLY A 66 14.24 14.78 12.92
C GLY A 66 14.68 13.40 12.45
N VAL A 67 15.81 12.93 13.00
CA VAL A 67 16.28 11.57 12.78
C VAL A 67 15.32 10.64 13.51
N GLN A 68 14.48 9.93 12.75
CA GLN A 68 13.70 8.85 13.35
C GLN A 68 14.64 7.70 13.67
N PRO A 69 14.55 7.10 14.88
CA PRO A 69 15.31 5.92 15.19
C PRO A 69 14.97 4.84 14.17
N MET A 70 15.99 4.32 13.47
CA MET A 70 15.81 3.22 12.53
C MET A 70 15.23 2.03 13.31
N PRO A 71 14.07 1.50 12.92
CA PRO A 71 13.44 0.42 13.66
C PRO A 71 14.34 -0.81 13.63
N ARG A 72 14.49 -1.47 14.78
CA ARG A 72 15.37 -2.64 14.88
C ARG A 72 14.64 -3.85 14.32
N CYS A 73 14.94 -4.18 13.07
CA CYS A 73 14.37 -5.34 12.41
C CYS A 73 15.21 -6.60 12.68
N ARG A 74 14.55 -7.70 13.02
CA ARG A 74 15.16 -9.03 13.13
C ARG A 74 14.32 -10.06 12.39
N MET A 75 14.99 -11.08 11.84
CA MET A 75 14.31 -12.26 11.31
C MET A 75 13.89 -13.13 12.49
N VAL A 76 12.60 -13.41 12.61
CA VAL A 76 12.03 -14.27 13.65
C VAL A 76 11.40 -15.48 12.97
N ARG A 77 11.80 -16.66 13.42
CA ARG A 77 11.17 -17.91 12.99
C ARG A 77 9.83 -18.07 13.68
N GLU A 78 8.76 -17.87 12.93
CA GLU A 78 7.39 -17.96 13.42
C GLU A 78 6.80 -19.34 13.13
N ARG A 79 6.14 -19.90 14.14
CA ARG A 79 5.42 -21.17 14.04
C ARG A 79 3.98 -20.91 13.63
N VAL A 80 3.56 -21.41 12.47
CA VAL A 80 2.20 -21.27 11.94
C VAL A 80 1.55 -22.64 11.80
N ARG A 81 0.30 -22.77 12.28
CA ARG A 81 -0.51 -23.97 12.05
C ARG A 81 -1.26 -23.81 10.75
N THR A 82 -1.16 -24.79 9.87
CA THR A 82 -1.96 -24.85 8.65
C THR A 82 -3.38 -25.30 8.98
N PRO A 83 -4.37 -25.01 8.11
CA PRO A 83 -5.73 -25.53 8.27
C PRO A 83 -5.79 -27.06 8.35
N SER A 84 -4.84 -27.74 7.70
CA SER A 84 -4.67 -29.21 7.76
C SER A 84 -4.03 -29.73 9.05
N GLY A 85 -3.73 -28.86 10.02
CA GLY A 85 -3.17 -29.25 11.33
C GLY A 85 -1.64 -29.42 11.36
N ARG A 86 -0.94 -29.21 10.24
CA ARG A 86 0.52 -29.27 10.18
C ARG A 86 1.12 -28.00 10.79
N VAL A 87 2.33 -28.15 11.32
CA VAL A 87 3.12 -27.02 11.82
C VAL A 87 4.18 -26.67 10.79
N VAL A 88 4.16 -25.43 10.31
CA VAL A 88 5.16 -24.89 9.38
C VAL A 88 5.89 -23.75 10.06
N PHE A 89 7.19 -23.66 9.80
CA PHE A 89 8.01 -22.54 10.25
C PHE A 89 8.23 -21.60 9.08
N ARG A 90 8.00 -20.30 9.31
CA ARG A 90 8.32 -19.25 8.35
C ARG A 90 9.20 -18.19 9.00
N ASP A 91 10.17 -17.69 8.27
CA ASP A 91 11.00 -16.59 8.73
C ASP A 91 10.31 -15.27 8.39
N VAL A 92 9.98 -14.48 9.42
CA VAL A 92 9.27 -13.20 9.30
C VAL A 92 10.15 -12.08 9.80
N ARG A 93 10.28 -11.00 9.02
CA ARG A 93 10.95 -9.79 9.45
C ARG A 93 10.05 -9.02 10.41
N ARG A 94 10.44 -8.93 11.69
CA ARG A 94 9.75 -8.12 12.70
C ARG A 94 10.60 -6.92 13.08
N CYS A 95 10.01 -5.73 13.02
CA CYS A 95 10.65 -4.46 13.35
C CYS A 95 10.03 -3.88 14.62
N HIS A 96 10.86 -3.43 15.55
CA HIS A 96 10.49 -2.84 16.84
C HIS A 96 10.96 -1.39 16.93
#